data_AF-A0A814CR69-F1
#
_entry.id   AF-A0A814CR69-F1
#
_cell.length_a   1.000
_cell.length_b   1.000
_cell.length_c   1.000
_cell.angle_alpha   90.00
_cell.angle_beta   90.00
_cell.angle_gamma   90.00
#
_symmetry.space_group_name_H-M   'P 1'
#
loop_
_entity.id
_entity.type
_entity.pdbx_description
1 polymer ?
#
loop_
_entity_poly.entity_id
_entity_poly.type
_entity_poly.pdbx_seq_one_letter_code
_entity_poly.pdbx_strand_id
1 'polypeptide(L)'
;RVLVEHDKGNKHQAIVAARQRYEYSQLSSIYVLRIKHNDEQLENYFAQFGSIKNCFMDKEKSELTDVDLRKREQFYLKLQNLFSKHFHGSKLHLTGSMANGLGTVLSDMHLVLVLNDMYIESQSCDQSYSSDDSIRSPINSNTNAEN
;
A
#
# COMPACT_ATOMS: atom_id res chain seq x y z
N ARG A 1 51.87 4.36 -31.05
CA ARG A 1 50.88 4.05 -29.99
C ARG A 1 49.60 3.62 -30.70
N VAL A 2 49.33 2.32 -30.77
CA VAL A 2 48.10 1.79 -31.39
C VAL A 2 47.06 1.68 -30.27
N LEU A 3 45.93 2.37 -30.43
CA LEU A 3 44.79 2.27 -29.53
C LEU A 3 44.16 0.89 -29.73
N VAL A 4 44.21 0.06 -28.69
CA VAL A 4 43.54 -1.23 -28.65
C VAL A 4 42.05 -0.95 -28.52
N GLU A 5 41.33 -0.94 -29.64
CA GLU A 5 39.89 -1.08 -29.63
C GLU A 5 39.58 -2.46 -29.04
N HIS A 6 39.09 -2.47 -27.80
CA HIS A 6 38.61 -3.69 -27.17
C HIS A 6 37.44 -4.24 -28.00
N ASP A 7 37.73 -5.34 -28.69
CA ASP A 7 36.79 -6.17 -29.42
C ASP A 7 35.66 -6.57 -28.45
N LYS A 8 34.52 -5.87 -28.54
CA LYS A 8 33.34 -6.14 -27.74
C LYS A 8 32.79 -7.47 -28.24
N GLY A 9 33.26 -8.55 -27.62
CA GLY A 9 32.91 -9.91 -28.00
C GLY A 9 31.41 -10.12 -28.15
N ASN A 10 31.02 -11.05 -29.01
CA ASN A 10 29.66 -11.32 -29.46
C ASN A 10 28.58 -11.30 -28.35
N LYS A 11 28.93 -11.75 -27.13
CA LYS A 11 28.07 -11.69 -25.94
C LYS A 11 27.69 -10.26 -25.52
N HIS A 12 28.63 -9.32 -25.53
CA HIS A 12 28.36 -7.93 -25.17
C HIS A 12 27.42 -7.27 -26.19
N GLN A 13 27.63 -7.53 -27.48
CA GLN A 13 26.75 -7.03 -28.54
C GLN A 13 25.33 -7.59 -28.41
N ALA A 14 25.19 -8.88 -28.09
CA ALA A 14 23.89 -9.50 -27.83
C ALA A 14 23.17 -8.86 -26.62
N ILE A 15 23.88 -8.56 -25.54
CA ILE A 15 23.31 -7.91 -24.35
C ILE A 15 22.88 -6.47 -24.66
N VAL A 16 23.70 -5.70 -25.38
CA VAL A 16 23.35 -4.33 -25.78
C VAL A 16 22.12 -4.33 -26.70
N ALA A 17 22.07 -5.23 -27.68
CA ALA A 17 20.92 -5.38 -28.55
C ALA A 17 19.65 -5.80 -27.78
N ALA A 18 19.77 -6.70 -26.80
CA ALA A 18 18.64 -7.10 -25.95
C ALA A 18 18.10 -5.93 -25.12
N ARG A 19 18.98 -5.09 -24.56
CA ARG A 19 18.58 -3.88 -23.83
C ARG A 19 17.88 -2.88 -24.72
N GLN A 20 18.42 -2.59 -25.90
CA GLN A 20 17.78 -1.68 -26.86
C GLN A 20 16.40 -2.19 -27.30
N ARG A 21 16.25 -3.51 -27.53
CA ARG A 21 14.94 -4.11 -27.83
C ARG A 21 13.96 -3.98 -26.67
N TYR A 22 14.44 -4.17 -25.44
CA TYR A 22 13.62 -4.00 -24.24
C TYR A 22 13.16 -2.55 -24.08
N GLU A 23 14.07 -1.58 -24.19
CA GLU A 23 13.75 -0.15 -24.12
C GLU A 23 12.74 0.24 -25.21
N TYR A 24 12.95 -0.19 -26.45
CA TYR A 24 11.99 0.02 -27.53
C TYR A 24 10.62 -0.59 -27.20
N SER A 25 10.61 -1.81 -26.66
CA SER A 25 9.36 -2.48 -26.28
C SER A 25 8.60 -1.73 -25.19
N GLN A 26 9.30 -1.12 -24.21
CA GLN A 26 8.66 -0.34 -23.15
C GLN A 26 8.02 0.94 -23.69
N LEU A 27 8.66 1.61 -24.65
CA LEU A 27 8.12 2.81 -25.27
C LEU A 27 6.92 2.53 -26.20
N SER A 28 6.85 1.33 -26.76
CA SER A 28 5.81 0.92 -27.71
C SER A 28 4.73 0.02 -27.09
N SER A 29 4.78 -0.24 -25.78
CA SER A 29 3.79 -1.07 -25.09
C SER A 29 2.83 -0.21 -24.28
N ILE A 30 1.56 -0.57 -24.33
CA ILE A 30 0.51 0.05 -23.52
C ILE A 30 -0.12 -1.01 -22.61
N TYR A 31 -0.45 -0.61 -21.39
CA TYR A 31 -1.21 -1.43 -20.46
C TYR A 31 -2.63 -0.89 -20.39
N VAL A 32 -3.60 -1.75 -20.67
CA VAL A 32 -5.01 -1.39 -20.72
C VAL A 32 -5.76 -2.23 -19.69
N LEU A 33 -6.63 -1.59 -18.92
CA LEU A 33 -7.33 -2.18 -17.77
C LEU A 33 -8.84 -2.10 -17.98
N ARG A 34 -9.61 -2.91 -17.25
CA ARG A 34 -11.09 -2.84 -17.20
C ARG A 34 -11.75 -3.12 -18.54
N ILE A 35 -11.14 -4.01 -19.31
CA ILE A 35 -11.66 -4.39 -20.61
C ILE A 35 -12.56 -5.61 -20.43
N LYS A 36 -13.82 -5.47 -20.84
CA LYS A 36 -14.82 -6.54 -20.82
C LYS A 36 -14.86 -7.35 -22.12
N HIS A 37 -13.87 -7.14 -22.99
CA HIS A 37 -13.80 -7.73 -24.32
C HIS A 37 -12.86 -8.94 -24.31
N ASN A 38 -13.12 -9.90 -25.19
CA ASN A 38 -12.23 -11.03 -25.39
C ASN A 38 -11.01 -10.65 -26.25
N ASP A 39 -10.02 -11.55 -26.32
CA ASP A 39 -8.75 -11.33 -27.03
C ASP A 39 -8.99 -10.89 -28.49
N GLU A 40 -9.91 -11.55 -29.20
CA GLU A 40 -10.23 -11.26 -30.61
C GLU A 40 -10.84 -9.87 -30.82
N GLN A 41 -11.77 -9.46 -29.95
CA GLN A 41 -12.37 -8.12 -29.99
C GLN A 41 -11.33 -7.03 -29.73
N LEU A 42 -10.40 -7.29 -28.82
CA LEU A 42 -9.31 -6.37 -28.50
C LEU A 42 -8.31 -6.25 -29.64
N GLU A 43 -7.88 -7.37 -30.21
CA GLU A 43 -6.98 -7.38 -31.36
C GLU A 43 -7.57 -6.61 -32.53
N ASN A 44 -8.84 -6.86 -32.86
CA ASN A 44 -9.54 -6.14 -33.92
C ASN A 44 -9.67 -4.64 -33.63
N TYR A 45 -10.00 -4.27 -32.39
CA TYR A 45 -10.09 -2.86 -32.00
C TYR A 45 -8.74 -2.15 -32.06
N PHE A 46 -7.67 -2.78 -31.57
CA PHE A 46 -6.35 -2.15 -31.56
C PHE A 46 -5.63 -2.20 -32.91
N ALA A 47 -6.02 -3.13 -33.81
CA ALA A 47 -5.50 -3.20 -35.17
C ALA A 47 -5.74 -1.90 -35.97
N GLN A 48 -6.79 -1.13 -35.64
CA GLN A 48 -7.05 0.16 -36.29
C GLN A 48 -5.99 1.23 -35.98
N PHE A 49 -5.23 1.08 -34.89
CA PHE A 49 -4.15 2.00 -34.50
C PHE A 49 -2.77 1.53 -35.00
N GLY A 50 -2.70 0.34 -35.59
CA GLY A 50 -1.48 -0.23 -36.16
C GLY A 50 -1.31 -1.71 -35.86
N SER A 51 -0.18 -2.26 -36.34
CA SER A 51 0.20 -3.65 -36.10
C SER A 51 0.52 -3.89 -34.62
N ILE A 52 -0.21 -4.82 -34.00
CA ILE A 52 0.07 -5.32 -32.65
C ILE A 52 1.10 -6.46 -32.78
N LYS A 53 2.25 -6.33 -32.13
CA LYS A 53 3.28 -7.38 -32.15
C LYS A 53 2.94 -8.55 -31.24
N ASN A 54 2.52 -8.26 -30.01
CA ASN A 54 2.11 -9.24 -29.02
C ASN A 54 0.97 -8.64 -28.18
N CYS A 55 -0.05 -9.44 -27.88
CA CYS A 55 -1.12 -9.11 -26.95
C CYS A 55 -1.11 -10.17 -25.84
N PHE A 56 -1.08 -9.73 -24.58
CA PHE A 56 -1.14 -10.63 -23.42
C PHE A 56 -2.28 -10.18 -22.53
N MET A 57 -3.28 -11.05 -22.36
CA MET A 57 -4.34 -10.84 -21.40
C MET A 57 -4.09 -11.71 -20.17
N ASP A 58 -3.86 -11.08 -19.03
CA ASP A 58 -3.70 -11.76 -17.75
C ASP A 58 -5.10 -12.13 -17.20
N LYS A 59 -5.58 -13.31 -17.59
CA LYS A 59 -6.92 -13.82 -17.23
C LYS A 59 -7.03 -14.24 -15.76
N GLU A 60 -5.91 -14.39 -15.06
CA GLU A 60 -5.88 -14.84 -13.66
C GLU A 60 -5.97 -13.68 -12.66
N LYS A 61 -5.63 -12.46 -13.09
CA LYS A 61 -5.83 -11.26 -12.29
C LYS A 61 -7.29 -10.84 -12.33
N SER A 62 -8.04 -11.34 -11.34
CA SER A 62 -9.40 -10.87 -11.06
C SER A 62 -9.39 -9.38 -10.73
N GLU A 63 -10.12 -8.63 -11.56
CA GLU A 63 -10.39 -7.22 -11.33
C GLU A 63 -11.15 -7.04 -10.01
N LEU A 64 -10.89 -5.93 -9.32
CA LEU A 64 -11.66 -5.57 -8.14
C LEU A 64 -13.10 -5.23 -8.55
N THR A 65 -14.06 -5.95 -7.98
CA THR A 65 -15.47 -5.60 -8.15
C THR A 65 -15.83 -4.40 -7.29
N ASP A 66 -16.95 -3.72 -7.61
CA ASP A 66 -17.49 -2.65 -6.75
C ASP A 66 -17.76 -3.13 -5.31
N VAL A 67 -18.06 -4.42 -5.13
CA VAL A 67 -18.24 -5.01 -3.80
C VAL A 67 -16.91 -5.08 -3.05
N ASP A 68 -15.82 -5.46 -3.72
CA ASP A 68 -14.49 -5.54 -3.11
C ASP A 68 -13.95 -4.15 -2.77
N LEU A 69 -14.15 -3.18 -3.67
CA LEU A 69 -13.78 -1.79 -3.44
C LEU A 69 -14.52 -1.23 -2.22
N ARG A 70 -15.84 -1.44 -2.10
CA ARG A 70 -16.63 -1.00 -0.95
C ARG A 70 -16.16 -1.64 0.36
N LYS A 71 -15.83 -2.93 0.36
CA LYS A 71 -15.30 -3.61 1.57
C LYS A 71 -13.98 -2.99 2.03
N ARG A 72 -13.06 -2.73 1.07
CA ARG A 72 -11.76 -2.12 1.35
C ARG A 72 -11.91 -0.67 1.81
N GLU A 73 -12.79 0.10 1.19
CA GLU A 73 -13.14 1.46 1.60
C GLU A 73 -13.71 1.51 3.03
N GLN A 74 -14.63 0.60 3.37
CA GLN A 74 -15.17 0.53 4.73
C GLN A 74 -14.08 0.19 5.76
N PHE A 75 -13.15 -0.70 5.42
CA PHE A 75 -12.02 -1.03 6.29
C PHE A 75 -11.08 0.17 6.47
N TYR A 76 -10.77 0.88 5.38
CA TYR A 76 -9.99 2.13 5.41
C TYR A 76 -10.64 3.18 6.32
N LEU A 77 -11.94 3.42 6.18
CA LEU A 77 -12.67 4.40 7.00
C LEU A 77 -12.71 4.02 8.48
N LYS A 78 -12.86 2.72 8.78
CA LYS A 78 -12.78 2.21 10.16
C LYS A 78 -11.41 2.47 10.77
N LEU A 79 -10.34 2.20 10.03
CA LEU A 79 -8.97 2.48 10.48
C LEU A 79 -8.70 3.98 10.66
N GLN A 80 -9.13 4.82 9.72
CA GLN A 80 -9.04 6.28 9.85
C GLN A 80 -9.72 6.76 11.12
N ASN A 81 -10.96 6.30 11.38
CA ASN A 81 -11.68 6.68 12.59
C ASN A 81 -10.99 6.19 13.87
N LEU A 82 -10.35 5.02 13.84
CA LEU A 82 -9.57 4.52 14.98
C LEU A 82 -8.35 5.40 15.24
N PHE A 83 -7.56 5.69 14.22
CA PHE A 83 -6.37 6.53 14.38
C PHE A 83 -6.72 7.96 14.74
N SER A 84 -7.79 8.55 14.18
CA SER A 84 -8.22 9.90 14.55
C SER A 84 -8.60 10.05 16.03
N LYS A 85 -9.03 8.97 16.70
CA LYS A 85 -9.36 8.99 18.14
C LYS A 85 -8.12 9.02 19.03
N HIS A 86 -7.05 8.34 18.62
CA HIS A 86 -5.80 8.27 19.39
C HIS A 86 -4.82 9.37 18.99
N PHE A 87 -4.87 9.72 17.72
CA PHE A 87 -4.06 10.72 17.07
C PHE A 87 -5.03 11.72 16.39
N HIS A 88 -5.38 12.80 17.12
CA HIS A 88 -6.08 13.99 16.64
C HIS A 88 -5.50 14.70 15.40
N GLY A 89 -6.14 14.52 14.26
CA GLY A 89 -5.71 15.11 12.99
C GLY A 89 -4.73 14.24 12.21
N SER A 90 -4.50 12.99 12.64
CA SER A 90 -3.85 12.00 11.80
C SER A 90 -4.65 11.70 10.54
N LYS A 91 -3.94 11.38 9.45
CA LYS A 91 -4.52 11.02 8.16
C LYS A 91 -3.93 9.73 7.66
N LEU A 92 -4.80 8.82 7.23
CA LEU A 92 -4.43 7.67 6.44
C LEU A 92 -4.37 8.07 4.97
N HIS A 93 -3.42 7.48 4.26
CA HIS A 93 -3.28 7.61 2.82
C HIS A 93 -3.16 6.22 2.20
N LEU A 94 -3.99 5.96 1.20
CA LEU A 94 -3.87 4.77 0.37
C LEU A 94 -2.69 4.95 -0.59
N THR A 95 -1.86 3.91 -0.71
CA THR A 95 -0.70 3.88 -1.59
C THR A 95 -0.63 2.54 -2.34
N GLY A 96 0.39 2.35 -3.18
CA GLY A 96 0.60 1.11 -3.92
C GLY A 96 -0.40 0.89 -5.06
N SER A 97 -0.61 -0.38 -5.43
CA SER A 97 -1.43 -0.78 -6.58
C SER A 97 -2.89 -0.34 -6.45
N MET A 98 -3.41 -0.25 -5.23
CA MET A 98 -4.77 0.22 -4.99
C MET A 98 -4.94 1.72 -5.28
N ALA A 99 -3.92 2.53 -5.03
CA ALA A 99 -3.98 3.97 -5.24
C ALA A 99 -3.84 4.38 -6.71
N ASN A 100 -3.12 3.59 -7.51
CA ASN A 100 -2.90 3.85 -8.94
C ASN A 100 -3.88 3.12 -9.87
N GLY A 101 -4.86 2.39 -9.31
CA GLY A 101 -5.87 1.67 -10.09
C GLY A 101 -5.40 0.35 -10.70
N LEU A 102 -4.19 -0.13 -10.35
CA LEU A 102 -3.64 -1.43 -10.77
C LEU A 102 -3.91 -2.56 -9.77
N GLY A 103 -4.71 -2.28 -8.73
CA GLY A 103 -5.08 -3.24 -7.70
C GLY A 103 -5.95 -4.36 -8.25
N THR A 104 -5.66 -5.58 -7.81
CA THR A 104 -6.42 -6.80 -8.07
C THR A 104 -7.07 -7.31 -6.79
N VAL A 105 -7.93 -8.33 -6.87
CA VAL A 105 -8.54 -8.92 -5.66
C VAL A 105 -7.49 -9.45 -4.67
N LEU A 106 -6.34 -9.89 -5.18
CA LEU A 106 -5.20 -10.42 -4.41
C LEU A 106 -4.22 -9.32 -3.96
N SER A 107 -4.39 -8.09 -4.44
CA SER A 107 -3.48 -7.01 -4.08
C SER A 107 -3.67 -6.61 -2.62
N ASP A 108 -2.56 -6.41 -1.92
CA ASP A 108 -2.56 -5.82 -0.59
C ASP A 108 -3.03 -4.37 -0.61
N MET A 109 -3.47 -3.88 0.55
CA MET A 109 -3.83 -2.48 0.74
C MET A 109 -2.72 -1.78 1.50
N HIS A 110 -1.85 -1.07 0.78
CA HIS A 110 -0.77 -0.32 1.39
C HIS A 110 -1.27 1.00 1.94
N LEU A 111 -1.07 1.21 3.24
CA LEU A 111 -1.58 2.35 3.98
C LEU A 111 -0.43 3.09 4.65
N VAL A 112 -0.43 4.42 4.54
CA VAL A 112 0.51 5.30 5.22
C VAL A 112 -0.25 6.15 6.22
N LEU A 113 0.14 6.08 7.49
CA LEU A 113 -0.38 6.96 8.53
C LEU A 113 0.52 8.20 8.61
N VAL A 114 -0.09 9.36 8.39
CA VAL A 114 0.54 10.67 8.54
C VAL A 114 0.07 11.26 9.86
N LEU A 115 1.02 11.57 10.73
CA LEU A 115 0.80 12.31 11.96
C LEU A 115 1.17 13.76 11.68
N ASN A 116 0.24 14.70 11.92
CA ASN A 116 0.61 16.12 11.89
C ASN A 116 1.49 16.42 13.11
N ASP A 117 2.48 17.31 12.96
CA ASP A 117 3.49 17.63 13.99
C ASP A 117 2.95 18.20 15.32
N MET A 118 1.63 18.28 15.49
CA MET A 118 0.96 18.70 16.72
C MET A 118 1.01 17.67 17.87
N TYR A 119 1.66 16.50 17.71
CA TYR A 119 1.78 15.50 18.79
C TYR A 119 3.07 15.58 19.61
N ILE A 120 3.90 16.60 19.43
CA ILE A 120 4.94 16.89 20.43
C ILE A 120 4.34 17.78 21.53
N GLU A 121 3.20 17.37 22.09
CA GLU A 121 2.87 17.74 23.46
C GLU A 121 3.13 16.49 24.28
N SER A 122 4.36 16.41 24.78
CA SER A 122 4.70 15.55 25.90
C SER A 122 3.62 15.74 26.97
N GLN A 123 2.83 14.70 27.24
CA GLN A 123 2.19 14.58 28.54
C GLN A 123 3.32 14.51 29.58
N SER A 124 3.74 15.67 30.07
CA SER A 124 4.34 15.78 31.40
C SER A 124 3.23 15.46 32.39
N CYS A 125 2.98 14.17 32.58
CA CYS A 125 2.30 13.71 33.78
C CYS A 125 3.26 14.00 34.93
N ASP A 126 3.08 15.15 35.58
CA ASP A 126 3.48 15.37 36.96
C ASP A 126 2.86 14.25 37.80
N GLN A 127 3.61 13.16 37.97
CA GLN A 127 3.36 12.18 39.02
C GLN A 127 4.03 12.69 40.29
N SER A 128 3.45 13.72 40.88
CA SER A 128 3.71 14.08 42.28
C SER A 128 2.63 13.45 43.16
N TYR A 129 2.78 12.17 43.52
CA TYR A 129 2.22 11.53 44.73
C TYR A 129 2.81 10.12 44.77
N SER A 130 3.30 9.55 45.85
CA SER A 130 3.64 9.94 47.22
C SER A 130 4.30 8.67 47.73
N SER A 131 5.52 8.75 48.27
CA SER A 131 6.16 7.56 48.83
C SER A 131 5.33 6.99 49.97
N ASP A 132 5.08 5.69 49.83
CA ASP A 132 4.78 4.65 50.81
C ASP A 132 4.93 5.00 52.29
N ASP A 133 3.96 4.57 53.09
CA ASP A 133 4.09 3.43 54.02
C ASP A 133 3.19 3.63 55.25
N SER A 134 2.14 2.81 55.39
CA SER A 134 1.63 2.32 56.69
C SER A 134 0.47 1.31 56.55
N ILE A 135 0.83 0.03 56.46
CA ILE A 135 0.38 -1.07 57.35
C ILE A 135 -1.13 -1.46 57.39
N ARG A 136 -1.38 -2.66 56.84
CA ARG A 136 -2.30 -3.76 57.26
C ARG A 136 -3.72 -3.44 57.76
N SER A 137 -4.71 -3.96 57.06
CA SER A 137 -5.99 -4.47 57.63
C SER A 137 -5.85 -5.96 58.01
N PRO A 138 -6.84 -6.65 58.63
CA PRO A 138 -8.01 -6.22 59.42
C PRO A 138 -8.16 -7.04 60.74
N ILE A 139 -8.80 -6.49 61.79
CA ILE A 139 -9.47 -7.32 62.82
C ILE A 139 -10.84 -6.74 63.16
N ASN A 140 -11.81 -7.64 63.05
CA ASN A 140 -13.24 -7.51 63.29
C ASN A 140 -13.52 -7.54 64.81
N SER A 141 -14.37 -6.66 65.34
CA SER A 141 -15.22 -6.98 66.51
C SER A 141 -16.27 -5.89 66.78
N ASN A 142 -17.53 -6.36 66.89
CA ASN A 142 -18.69 -5.71 67.51
C ASN A 142 -18.35 -4.82 68.72
N THR A 143 -19.11 -3.74 68.92
CA THR A 143 -20.10 -3.66 70.02
C THR A 143 -20.86 -2.32 70.05
N ASN A 144 -22.15 -2.45 70.35
CA ASN A 144 -23.18 -1.51 70.78
C ASN A 144 -22.73 -0.23 71.51
N ALA A 145 -23.42 0.88 71.26
CA ALA A 145 -24.39 1.50 72.19
C ALA A 145 -24.60 2.99 71.83
N GLU A 146 -25.77 3.31 71.31
CA GLU A 146 -26.32 4.66 71.33
C GLU A 146 -26.80 4.97 72.76
N ASN A 147 -26.55 6.21 73.20
CA ASN A 147 -27.31 6.92 74.22
C ASN A 147 -27.98 8.11 73.53
#